data_AF-A0A660U4B4-F1
#
_entry.id   AF-A0A660U4B4-F1
#
_cell.length_a   1.000
_cell.length_b   1.000
_cell.length_c   1.000
_cell.angle_alpha   90.00
_cell.angle_beta   90.00
_cell.angle_gamma   90.00
#
_symmetry.space_group_name_H-M   'P 1'
#
loop_
_entity.id
_entity.type
_entity.pdbx_description
1 polymer ?
#
loop_
_entity_poly.entity_id
_entity_poly.type
_entity_poly.pdbx_seq_one_letter_code
_entity_poly.pdbx_strand_id
1 'polypeptide(L)'
;DKDLATDIVIEKYTIEYRISETDAPGAPVLSSRTVYKTIYLPVLEEGEDPEEHYIDLVDLDTKSEFRTQWEQGSHDPFQDLPVRYQVFYTFYGQNVFGKDVTITANINITIANYDYCE
;
A
#
# COMPACT_ATOMS: atom_id res chain seq x y z
N ASP A 1 21.29 27.71 -1.37
CA ASP A 1 20.56 26.87 -2.34
C ASP A 1 19.12 26.74 -1.91
N LYS A 2 18.21 27.38 -2.65
CA LYS A 2 16.78 27.10 -2.53
C LYS A 2 16.55 25.89 -3.43
N ASP A 3 16.18 24.75 -2.84
CA ASP A 3 15.67 23.62 -3.60
C ASP A 3 14.50 24.12 -4.47
N LEU A 4 14.71 24.18 -5.78
CA LEU A 4 13.65 24.41 -6.74
C LEU A 4 12.78 23.16 -6.73
N ALA A 5 11.51 23.31 -6.33
CA ALA A 5 10.52 22.27 -6.52
C ALA A 5 10.52 21.84 -8.00
N THR A 6 10.38 20.54 -8.25
CA THR A 6 10.43 19.94 -9.58
C THR A 6 9.33 18.89 -9.71
N ASP A 7 8.82 18.71 -10.92
CA ASP A 7 7.87 17.64 -11.20
C ASP A 7 8.53 16.28 -10.95
N ILE A 8 7.72 15.34 -10.50
CA ILE A 8 8.12 13.96 -10.22
C ILE A 8 7.24 13.02 -11.03
N VAL A 9 7.87 12.07 -11.70
CA VAL A 9 7.20 10.96 -12.38
C VAL A 9 7.49 9.70 -11.59
N ILE A 10 6.46 9.14 -10.95
CA ILE A 10 6.52 7.80 -10.36
C ILE A 10 6.22 6.79 -11.45
N GLU A 11 6.99 5.71 -11.53
CA GLU A 11 6.81 4.65 -12.54
C GLU A 11 6.21 3.38 -11.93
N LYS A 12 6.51 3.14 -10.66
CA LYS A 12 6.08 1.95 -9.94
C LYS A 12 6.05 2.20 -8.44
N TYR A 13 5.34 1.34 -7.73
CA TYR A 13 5.39 1.28 -6.27
C TYR A 13 5.32 -0.15 -5.77
N THR A 14 5.94 -0.40 -4.62
CA THR A 14 5.82 -1.66 -3.89
C THR A 14 4.82 -1.51 -2.76
N ILE A 15 4.07 -2.58 -2.50
CA ILE A 15 3.16 -2.71 -1.37
C ILE A 15 3.65 -3.88 -0.51
N GLU A 16 3.85 -3.63 0.78
CA GLU A 16 4.21 -4.65 1.76
C GLU A 16 3.23 -4.63 2.92
N TYR A 17 2.72 -5.79 3.30
CA TYR A 17 1.81 -5.97 4.43
C TYR A 17 2.58 -6.57 5.60
N ARG A 18 2.64 -5.85 6.72
CA ARG A 18 3.24 -6.35 7.96
C ARG A 18 2.15 -6.54 9.01
N ILE A 19 2.14 -7.72 9.64
CA ILE A 19 1.28 -7.98 10.79
C ILE A 19 1.77 -7.08 11.93
N SER A 20 0.84 -6.40 12.60
CA SER A 20 1.22 -5.57 13.76
C SER A 20 1.82 -6.46 14.86
N GLU A 21 2.96 -6.06 15.43
CA GLU A 21 3.67 -6.82 16.47
C GLU A 21 2.83 -7.07 17.73
N THR A 22 1.74 -6.31 17.92
CA THR A 22 0.85 -6.40 19.08
C THR A 22 -0.41 -7.24 18.85
N ASP A 23 -0.66 -7.68 17.62
CA ASP A 23 -1.88 -8.42 17.27
C ASP A 23 -1.62 -9.91 17.06
N ALA A 24 -2.70 -10.71 17.17
CA ALA A 24 -2.65 -12.13 17.49
C ALA A 24 -1.74 -12.98 16.58
N PRO A 25 -1.00 -13.96 17.16
CA PRO A 25 -0.24 -14.94 16.39
C PRO A 25 -1.19 -15.72 15.46
N GLY A 26 -0.76 -15.95 14.21
CA GLY A 26 -1.53 -16.72 13.22
C GLY A 26 -2.22 -15.91 12.12
N ALA A 27 -2.06 -14.59 12.06
CA ALA A 27 -2.63 -13.81 10.97
C ALA A 27 -2.06 -14.25 9.61
N PRO A 28 -2.87 -14.31 8.53
CA PRO A 28 -2.37 -14.61 7.18
C PRO A 28 -1.19 -13.73 6.78
N VAL A 29 -0.14 -14.32 6.24
CA VAL A 29 1.03 -13.59 5.76
C VAL A 29 0.78 -13.22 4.31
N LEU A 30 0.49 -11.95 4.06
CA LEU A 30 0.18 -11.46 2.72
C LEU A 30 1.46 -11.15 1.94
N SER A 31 1.47 -11.50 0.66
CA SER A 31 2.62 -11.30 -0.21
C SER A 31 2.84 -9.83 -0.51
N SER A 32 4.11 -9.40 -0.51
CA SER A 32 4.48 -8.10 -1.07
C SER A 32 4.34 -8.13 -2.60
N ARG A 33 3.94 -7.01 -3.21
CA ARG A 33 3.88 -6.88 -4.67
C ARG A 33 4.45 -5.57 -5.18
N THR A 34 4.75 -5.55 -6.48
CA THR A 34 5.10 -4.33 -7.22
C THR A 34 4.00 -4.02 -8.23
N VAL A 35 3.53 -2.78 -8.23
CA VAL A 35 2.57 -2.26 -9.20
C VAL A 35 3.29 -1.27 -10.10
N TYR A 36 3.17 -1.48 -11.42
CA TYR A 36 3.68 -0.57 -12.44
C TYR A 36 2.55 0.37 -12.84
N LYS A 37 2.62 1.62 -12.37
CA LYS A 37 1.62 2.66 -12.62
C LYS A 37 2.35 4.00 -12.67
N THR A 38 2.18 4.71 -13.78
CA THR A 38 2.72 6.06 -13.92
C THR A 38 1.84 7.05 -13.15
N ILE A 39 2.44 7.77 -12.21
CA ILE A 39 1.80 8.87 -11.47
C ILE A 39 2.63 10.13 -11.72
N TYR A 40 1.99 11.18 -12.21
CA TYR A 40 2.61 12.48 -12.43
C TYR A 40 2.29 13.39 -11.26
N LEU A 41 3.33 13.93 -10.62
CA LEU A 41 3.22 14.85 -9.50
C LEU A 41 3.85 16.19 -9.94
N PRO A 42 3.05 17.12 -10.49
CA PRO A 42 3.55 18.43 -10.88
C PRO A 42 3.95 19.26 -9.65
N VAL A 43 4.83 20.24 -9.86
CA VAL A 43 4.96 21.36 -8.93
C VAL A 43 3.64 22.11 -8.89
N LEU A 44 3.13 22.36 -7.68
CA LEU A 44 1.93 23.17 -7.48
C LEU A 44 2.30 24.65 -7.42
N GLU A 45 1.64 25.47 -8.22
CA GLU A 45 1.70 26.93 -8.09
C GLU A 45 0.82 27.43 -6.92
N GLU A 46 1.05 28.66 -6.48
CA GLU A 46 0.26 29.24 -5.39
C GLU A 46 -1.21 29.40 -5.80
N GLY A 47 -2.10 28.70 -5.07
CA GLY A 47 -3.54 28.72 -5.32
C GLY A 47 -4.05 27.59 -6.22
N GLU A 48 -3.18 26.66 -6.64
CA GLU A 48 -3.61 25.44 -7.33
C GLU A 48 -4.01 24.34 -6.35
N ASP A 49 -5.02 23.56 -6.74
CA ASP A 49 -5.45 22.36 -6.02
C ASP A 49 -4.59 21.15 -6.47
N PRO A 50 -4.16 20.28 -5.55
CA PRO A 50 -3.42 19.07 -5.88
C PRO A 50 -4.28 18.08 -6.68
N GLU A 51 -3.67 17.39 -7.65
CA GLU A 51 -4.30 16.25 -8.31
C GLU A 51 -4.39 15.05 -7.36
N GLU A 52 -5.57 14.42 -7.29
CA GLU A 52 -5.79 13.23 -6.48
C GLU A 52 -5.51 11.95 -7.28
N HIS A 53 -4.63 11.11 -6.74
CA HIS A 53 -4.33 9.79 -7.30
C HIS A 53 -4.83 8.69 -6.35
N TYR A 54 -5.77 7.88 -6.84
CA TYR A 54 -6.30 6.77 -6.07
C TYR A 54 -5.45 5.50 -6.23
N ILE A 55 -5.19 4.85 -5.10
CA ILE A 55 -4.42 3.62 -4.98
C ILE A 55 -5.23 2.65 -4.12
N ASP A 56 -5.42 1.44 -4.63
CA ASP A 56 -6.11 0.40 -3.88
C ASP A 56 -5.28 -0.03 -2.67
N LEU A 57 -5.88 0.09 -1.48
CA LEU A 57 -5.24 -0.35 -0.24
C LEU A 57 -5.14 -1.87 -0.16
N VAL A 58 -6.16 -2.55 -0.68
CA VAL A 58 -6.28 -4.01 -0.76
C VAL A 58 -7.02 -4.31 -2.06
N ASP A 59 -6.37 -5.02 -2.99
CA ASP A 59 -6.99 -5.43 -4.24
C ASP A 59 -7.61 -6.83 -4.13
N LEU A 60 -8.22 -7.30 -5.22
CA LEU A 60 -8.90 -8.60 -5.25
C LEU A 60 -7.93 -9.78 -5.04
N ASP A 61 -6.69 -9.67 -5.55
CA ASP A 61 -5.69 -10.73 -5.41
C ASP A 61 -5.24 -10.86 -3.95
N THR A 62 -4.98 -9.74 -3.26
CA THR A 62 -4.67 -9.76 -1.82
C THR A 62 -5.84 -10.29 -1.00
N LYS A 63 -7.09 -9.96 -1.36
CA LYS A 63 -8.28 -10.52 -0.71
C LYS A 63 -8.36 -12.04 -0.91
N SER A 64 -8.09 -12.52 -2.13
CA SER A 64 -8.10 -13.95 -2.45
C SER A 64 -7.00 -14.71 -1.70
N GLU A 65 -5.80 -14.13 -1.61
CA GLU A 65 -4.69 -14.67 -0.82
C GLU A 65 -5.05 -14.76 0.66
N PHE A 66 -5.56 -13.66 1.25
CA PHE A 66 -6.01 -13.64 2.64
C PHE A 66 -7.02 -14.75 2.91
N ARG A 67 -8.05 -14.86 2.07
CA ARG A 67 -9.11 -15.88 2.20
C ARG A 67 -8.55 -17.30 2.09
N THR A 68 -7.69 -17.54 1.10
CA THR A 68 -7.10 -18.87 0.88
C THR A 68 -6.29 -19.32 2.08
N GLN A 69 -5.43 -18.44 2.61
CA GLN A 69 -4.61 -18.76 3.78
C GLN A 69 -5.44 -18.92 5.06
N TRP A 70 -6.51 -18.11 5.20
CA TRP A 70 -7.48 -18.23 6.28
C TRP A 70 -8.19 -19.59 6.23
N GLU A 71 -8.84 -19.94 5.12
CA GLU A 71 -9.60 -21.18 4.97
C GLU A 71 -8.72 -22.45 5.06
N GLN A 72 -7.46 -22.39 4.63
CA GLN A 72 -6.54 -23.53 4.67
C GLN A 72 -5.91 -23.79 6.05
N GLY A 73 -6.33 -23.06 7.10
CA GLY A 73 -5.90 -23.34 8.47
C GLY A 73 -4.44 -22.95 8.76
N SER A 74 -3.86 -22.04 7.95
CA SER A 74 -2.58 -21.40 8.30
C SER A 74 -2.76 -20.32 9.39
N HIS A 75 -3.98 -20.18 9.93
CA HIS A 75 -4.33 -19.30 11.03
C HIS A 75 -4.59 -20.09 12.31
N ASP A 76 -4.39 -19.43 13.46
CA ASP A 76 -4.81 -19.98 14.75
C ASP A 76 -6.36 -20.01 14.77
N PRO A 77 -7.01 -21.16 14.96
CA PRO A 77 -8.47 -21.26 15.02
C PRO A 77 -9.09 -20.48 16.21
N PHE A 78 -8.27 -19.98 17.14
CA PHE A 78 -8.67 -19.09 18.23
C PHE A 78 -8.48 -17.59 17.90
N GLN A 79 -8.02 -17.25 16.70
CA GLN A 79 -7.84 -15.87 16.28
C GLN A 79 -9.18 -15.31 15.78
N ASP A 80 -9.78 -14.43 16.58
CA ASP A 80 -10.95 -13.68 16.17
C ASP A 80 -10.58 -12.62 15.13
N LEU A 81 -11.40 -12.50 14.09
CA LEU A 81 -11.39 -11.32 13.21
C LEU A 81 -11.77 -10.08 14.03
N PRO A 82 -11.18 -8.90 13.75
CA PRO A 82 -10.45 -8.61 12.52
C PRO A 82 -8.91 -8.60 12.66
N VAL A 83 -8.21 -8.85 11.55
CA VAL A 83 -6.74 -8.82 11.49
C VAL A 83 -6.24 -7.42 11.11
N ARG A 84 -5.26 -6.92 11.84
CA ARG A 84 -4.66 -5.60 11.59
C ARG A 84 -3.31 -5.73 10.88
N TYR A 85 -3.13 -4.89 9.87
CA TYR A 85 -1.89 -4.80 9.11
C TYR A 85 -1.40 -3.35 9.09
N GLN A 86 -0.08 -3.18 9.12
CA GLN A 86 0.56 -1.96 8.64
C GLN A 86 0.97 -2.19 7.18
N VAL A 87 0.41 -1.39 6.28
CA VAL A 87 0.72 -1.42 4.86
C VAL A 87 1.78 -0.38 4.58
N PHE A 88 2.87 -0.79 3.93
CA PHE A 88 3.97 0.08 3.52
C PHE A 88 3.96 0.22 2.00
N TYR A 89 3.91 1.46 1.55
CA TYR A 89 4.08 1.85 0.16
C TYR A 89 5.47 2.42 -0.03
N THR A 90 6.16 1.98 -1.07
CA THR A 90 7.39 2.65 -1.53
C THR A 90 7.23 2.96 -3.01
N PHE A 91 7.14 4.23 -3.34
CA PHE A 91 7.03 4.74 -4.70
C PHE A 91 8.43 5.03 -5.25
N TYR A 92 8.66 4.62 -6.49
CA TYR A 92 9.92 4.80 -7.19
C TYR A 92 9.67 5.59 -8.46
N GLY A 93 10.44 6.66 -8.64
CA GLY A 93 10.31 7.55 -9.76
C GLY A 93 11.55 8.39 -10.00
N GLN A 94 11.41 9.38 -10.85
CA GLN A 94 12.46 10.35 -11.16
C GLN A 94 11.87 11.75 -11.25
N ASN A 95 12.69 12.76 -10.95
CA ASN A 95 12.33 14.13 -11.28
C ASN A 95 12.64 14.47 -12.75
N VAL A 96 12.27 15.67 -13.21
CA VAL A 96 12.50 16.12 -14.60
C VAL A 96 13.98 16.17 -15.01
N PHE A 97 14.90 16.12 -14.04
CA PHE A 97 16.34 16.10 -14.26
C PHE A 97 16.93 14.68 -14.28
N GLY A 98 16.08 13.64 -14.20
CA GLY A 98 16.50 12.24 -14.20
C GLY A 98 17.12 11.77 -12.88
N LYS A 99 16.91 12.49 -11.78
CA LYS A 99 17.35 12.04 -10.45
C LYS A 99 16.29 11.15 -9.83
N ASP A 100 16.72 10.01 -9.30
CA ASP A 100 15.85 9.06 -8.63
C ASP A 100 15.19 9.70 -7.39
N VAL A 101 13.89 9.46 -7.25
CA VAL A 101 13.06 9.88 -6.12
C VAL A 101 12.41 8.64 -5.53
N THR A 102 12.47 8.53 -4.20
CA THR A 102 11.77 7.49 -3.44
C THR A 102 10.86 8.13 -2.41
N ILE A 103 9.58 7.76 -2.43
CA ILE A 103 8.58 8.25 -1.47
C ILE A 103 8.06 7.05 -0.69
N THR A 104 8.07 7.13 0.63
CA THR A 104 7.53 6.08 1.51
C THR A 104 6.30 6.58 2.22
N ALA A 105 5.24 5.78 2.24
CA ALA A 105 4.04 6.04 3.02
C ALA A 105 3.63 4.77 3.75
N ASN A 106 3.02 4.90 4.93
CA ASN A 106 2.46 3.76 5.63
C ASN A 106 1.08 4.07 6.18
N ILE A 107 0.22 3.06 6.22
CA ILE A 107 -1.15 3.16 6.73
C ILE A 107 -1.52 1.89 7.47
N ASN A 108 -2.26 2.04 8.56
CA ASN A 108 -2.80 0.90 9.29
C ASN A 108 -4.17 0.55 8.71
N ILE A 109 -4.37 -0.71 8.34
CA ILE A 109 -5.65 -1.23 7.86
C ILE A 109 -6.10 -2.39 8.74
N THR A 110 -7.41 -2.65 8.68
CA THR A 110 -8.03 -3.78 9.33
C THR A 110 -8.74 -4.61 8.26
N ILE A 111 -8.32 -5.86 8.08
CA ILE A 111 -9.00 -6.84 7.22
C ILE A 111 -9.89 -7.68 8.12
N ALA A 112 -11.19 -7.39 8.10
CA ALA A 112 -12.22 -8.17 8.78
C ALA A 112 -12.83 -9.18 7.80
N ASN A 113 -13.81 -9.96 8.27
CA ASN A 113 -14.59 -10.89 7.45
C ASN A 113 -15.28 -10.10 6.32
N TYR A 114 -14.63 -10.00 5.16
CA TYR A 114 -15.09 -9.27 3.98
C TYR A 114 -16.19 -10.04 3.22
N ASP A 115 -16.81 -11.03 3.87
CA ASP A 115 -17.83 -11.94 3.33
C ASP A 115 -19.22 -11.29 3.09
N TYR A 116 -19.36 -9.96 3.00
CA TYR A 116 -20.66 -9.33 2.69
C TYR A 116 -20.63 -8.17 1.69
N CYS A 117 -19.58 -8.04 0.89
CA CYS A 117 -19.67 -7.17 -0.29
C CYS A 117 -19.25 -7.97 -1.53
N GLU A 118 -20.22 -8.72 -2.07
CA GLU A 118 -20.30 -9.04 -3.51
C GLU A 118 -20.48 -7.74 -4.32
#